data_AF-A0AAI9DBD8-F1
#
_entry.id   AF-A0AAI9DBD8-F1
#
_cell.length_a   1.000
_cell.length_b   1.000
_cell.length_c   1.000
_cell.angle_alpha   90.00
_cell.angle_beta   90.00
_cell.angle_gamma   90.00
#
_symmetry.space_group_name_H-M   'P 1'
#
loop_
_entity.id
_entity.type
_entity.pdbx_description
1 polymer ?
#
loop_
_entity_poly.entity_id
_entity_poly.type
_entity_poly.pdbx_seq_one_letter_code
_entity_poly.pdbx_strand_id
1 'polypeptide(L)' 'MKITIECKDNEYLFALEAAKTIISNKPDVNALAVATGDGKTAYGKKSHAGNYKITVKD' A
#
# COMPACT_ATOMS: atom_id res chain seq x y z
N MET A 1 -13.93 4.60 -2.60
CA MET A 1 -12.52 4.54 -2.16
C MET A 1 -11.65 4.50 -3.40
N LYS A 2 -10.75 5.48 -3.59
CA LYS A 2 -9.77 5.46 -4.67
C LYS A 2 -8.38 5.15 -4.09
N ILE A 3 -7.69 4.16 -4.66
CA ILE A 3 -6.31 3.84 -4.29
C ILE A 3 -5.40 4.47 -5.36
N THR A 4 -4.55 5.41 -4.96
CA THR A 4 -3.53 6.00 -5.81
C THR A 4 -2.18 5.41 -5.45
N ILE A 5 -1.47 4.92 -6.46
CA ILE A 5 -0.25 4.15 -6.30
C ILE A 5 0.87 4.98 -6.92
N GLU A 6 1.87 5.33 -6.11
CA GLU A 6 3.12 5.88 -6.59
C GLU A 6 4.19 4.81 -6.42
N CYS A 7 4.45 4.10 -7.52
CA CYS A 7 5.41 3.02 -7.57
C CYS A 7 6.33 3.28 -8.77
N LYS A 8 7.65 3.27 -8.54
CA LYS A 8 8.62 3.60 -9.59
C LYS A 8 8.81 2.46 -10.59
N ASP A 9 8.65 1.20 -10.16
CA ASP A 9 8.99 0.03 -10.98
C ASP A 9 8.02 -1.14 -10.79
N ASN A 10 7.95 -2.04 -11.77
CA ASN A 10 7.15 -3.28 -11.71
C ASN A 10 7.69 -4.30 -10.67
N GLU A 11 8.87 -4.08 -10.10
CA GLU A 11 9.48 -4.96 -9.10
C GLU A 11 8.78 -4.92 -7.74
N TYR A 12 7.91 -3.95 -7.50
CA TYR A 12 7.21 -3.76 -6.24
C TYR A 12 5.78 -4.33 -6.23
N LEU A 13 5.41 -5.11 -7.26
CA LEU A 13 4.05 -5.64 -7.44
C LEU A 13 3.59 -6.48 -6.24
N PHE A 14 4.47 -7.28 -5.64
CA PHE A 14 4.08 -8.16 -4.54
C PHE A 14 3.70 -7.39 -3.26
N ALA A 15 4.55 -6.45 -2.83
CA ALA A 15 4.28 -5.57 -1.69
C ALA A 15 3.02 -4.71 -1.91
N LEU A 16 2.83 -4.26 -3.15
CA LEU A 16 1.66 -3.48 -3.55
C LEU A 16 0.35 -4.28 -3.46
N GLU A 17 0.31 -5.50 -3.99
CA GLU A 17 -0.87 -6.36 -3.92
C GLU A 17 -1.21 -6.77 -2.48
N ALA A 18 -0.19 -7.02 -1.66
CA ALA A 18 -0.38 -7.27 -0.24
C ALA A 18 -1.02 -6.06 0.47
N ALA A 19 -0.54 -4.84 0.21
CA ALA A 19 -1.12 -3.61 0.75
C ALA A 19 -2.59 -3.41 0.32
N LYS A 20 -2.90 -3.62 -0.98
CA LYS A 20 -4.29 -3.54 -1.48
C LYS A 20 -5.22 -4.55 -0.81
N THR A 21 -4.73 -5.77 -0.60
CA THR A 21 -5.50 -6.84 0.06
C THR A 21 -5.85 -6.46 1.49
N ILE A 22 -4.90 -5.89 2.25
CA ILE A 22 -5.15 -5.43 3.62
C ILE A 22 -6.16 -4.29 3.63
N ILE A 23 -6.00 -3.28 2.78
CA ILE A 23 -6.93 -2.14 2.70
C ILE A 23 -8.36 -2.61 2.38
N SER A 24 -8.51 -3.57 1.47
CA SER A 24 -9.81 -4.10 1.07
C SER A 24 -10.50 -4.89 2.20
N ASN A 25 -9.71 -5.61 3.02
CA ASN A 25 -10.23 -6.38 4.14
C ASN A 25 -10.39 -5.56 5.44
N LYS A 26 -9.68 -4.43 5.56
CA LYS A 26 -9.71 -3.53 6.73
C LYS A 26 -9.84 -2.07 6.29
N PRO A 27 -11.03 -1.64 5.83
CA PRO A 27 -11.23 -0.30 5.27
C PRO A 27 -11.05 0.84 6.29
N ASP A 28 -11.09 0.51 7.59
CA ASP A 28 -10.89 1.39 8.74
C ASP A 28 -9.41 1.67 9.08
N VAL A 29 -8.47 1.01 8.42
CA VAL A 29 -7.02 1.27 8.56
C VAL A 29 -6.69 2.71 8.17
N ASN A 30 -6.07 3.46 9.06
CA ASN A 30 -5.59 4.82 8.75
C ASN A 30 -4.20 4.82 8.12
N ALA A 31 -3.37 3.85 8.48
CA ALA A 31 -2.03 3.66 7.93
C ALA A 31 -1.61 2.19 8.03
N LEU A 32 -0.80 1.73 7.07
CA LEU A 32 -0.25 0.38 7.05
C LEU A 32 1.20 0.39 6.53
N ALA A 33 1.97 -0.61 6.98
CA ALA A 33 3.27 -0.95 6.43
C ALA A 33 3.30 -2.47 6.21
N VAL A 34 3.65 -2.90 5.01
CA VAL A 34 3.72 -4.32 4.62
C VAL A 34 5.12 -4.61 4.14
N ALA A 35 5.91 -5.25 5.00
CA ALA A 35 7.20 -5.78 4.61
C ALA A 35 6.99 -7.10 3.86
N THR A 36 7.67 -7.24 2.73
CA THR A 36 7.69 -8.45 1.92
C THR A 36 9.06 -9.11 2.00
N GLY A 37 9.09 -10.44 1.83
CA GLY A 37 10.32 -11.25 2.01
C GLY A 37 11.42 -10.99 0.96
N ASP A 38 11.13 -10.14 -0.02
CA ASP A 38 12.05 -9.64 -1.05
C ASP A 38 12.79 -8.35 -0.62
N GLY A 39 12.65 -7.94 0.66
CA GLY A 39 13.29 -6.78 1.23
C GLY A 39 12.54 -5.47 0.98
N LYS A 40 11.39 -5.49 0.31
CA LYS A 40 10.59 -4.28 0.04
C LYS A 40 9.56 -4.05 1.12
N THR A 41 9.16 -2.80 1.32
CA THR A 41 8.07 -2.42 2.23
C THR A 41 7.09 -1.47 1.53
N ALA A 42 5.82 -1.84 1.50
CA ALA A 42 4.73 -0.99 1.04
C ALA A 42 4.10 -0.21 2.20
N TYR A 43 4.11 1.11 2.11
CA TYR A 43 3.51 2.02 3.07
C TYR A 43 2.23 2.60 2.49
N GLY A 44 1.11 2.46 3.20
CA GLY A 44 -0.17 3.04 2.83
C GLY A 44 -0.64 4.05 3.87
N LYS A 45 -1.17 5.20 3.44
CA LYS A 45 -1.84 6.18 4.31
C LYS A 45 -3.18 6.61 3.73
N LYS A 46 -4.22 6.58 4.57
CA LYS A 46 -5.56 7.05 4.23
C LYS A 46 -5.63 8.57 4.38
N SER A 47 -6.19 9.26 3.39
CA SER A 47 -6.47 10.69 3.43
C SER A 47 -7.81 10.96 4.14
N HIS A 48 -8.06 12.22 4.51
CA HIS A 48 -9.35 12.65 5.07
C HIS A 48 -10.53 12.35 4.12
N ALA A 49 -10.30 12.34 2.81
CA ALA A 49 -11.29 11.98 1.80
C ALA A 49 -11.50 10.46 1.63
N GLY A 50 -10.81 9.64 2.43
CA GLY A 50 -10.91 8.17 2.38
C GLY A 50 -10.15 7.51 1.22
N ASN A 51 -9.21 8.23 0.59
CA ASN A 51 -8.35 7.69 -0.47
C ASN A 51 -7.03 7.19 0.12
N TYR A 52 -6.48 6.12 -0.43
CA TYR A 52 -5.18 5.61 0.01
C TYR A 52 -4.08 6.04 -0.95
N LYS A 53 -2.99 6.55 -0.38
CA LYS A 53 -1.72 6.73 -1.09
C LYS A 53 -0.78 5.60 -0.66
N ILE A 54 -0.34 4.78 -1.61
CA ILE A 54 0.61 3.69 -1.37
C ILE A 54 1.95 4.07 -1.99
N THR A 55 3.02 3.91 -1.22
CA THR A 55 4.42 4.09 -1.63
C THR A 55 5.20 2.83 -1.26
N VAL A 56 5.91 2.25 -2.23
CA VAL A 56 6.80 1.11 -1.98
C VAL A 56 8.25 1.57 -2.01
N LYS A 57 9.05 1.09 -1.06
CA LYS A 57 10.49 1.39 -0.94
C LYS A 57 11.23 0.12 -0.51
N ASP A 58 12.50 0.01 -0.87
CA ASP A 58 13.43 -0.93 -0.23
C ASP A 58 13.80 -0.47 1.20
#